data_AF-A0A925HLG9-F1
#
_entry.id   AF-A0A925HLG9-F1
#
_cell.length_a   1.000
_cell.length_b   1.000
_cell.length_c   1.000
_cell.angle_alpha   90.00
_cell.angle_beta   90.00
_cell.angle_gamma   90.00
#
_symmetry.space_group_name_H-M   'P 1'
#
loop_
_entity.id
_entity.type
_entity.pdbx_description
1 polymer ?
#
loop_
_entity_poly.entity_id
_entity_poly.type
_entity_poly.pdbx_seq_one_letter_code
_entity_poly.pdbx_strand_id
1 'polypeptide(L)'
;MTEWNKTLPASRMIYPASFIDRTKYVFWRLYTPFHPLVREVSLKVGIVSMSRKIERWGARQQYLLGTIAPGESIESVVEHLVQKGFYNHFVAWEDEGEVASLRYLPDFKYQYHIRIFKDGEIRAHYEYTPECHPIYHYYERGCFEDRREEFLKILGGKLAPLT
;
A
#
# COMPACT_ATOMS: atom_id res chain seq x y z
N MET A 1 -7.67 -2.21 11.16
CA MET A 1 -6.22 -2.43 11.42
C MET A 1 -6.03 -3.23 12.70
N THR A 2 -5.29 -4.35 12.66
CA THR A 2 -5.03 -5.21 13.84
C THR A 2 -3.99 -4.58 14.78
N GLU A 3 -3.95 -4.96 16.05
CA GLU A 3 -2.92 -4.48 16.99
C GLU A 3 -1.50 -4.83 16.53
N TRP A 4 -1.32 -5.99 15.89
CA TRP A 4 -0.05 -6.38 15.28
C TRP A 4 0.39 -5.43 14.15
N ASN A 5 -0.53 -4.98 13.29
CA ASN A 5 -0.18 -4.05 12.21
C ASN A 5 0.40 -2.72 12.74
N LYS A 6 -0.05 -2.27 13.91
CA LYS A 6 0.48 -1.05 14.58
C LYS A 6 1.93 -1.20 15.05
N THR A 7 2.43 -2.43 15.24
CA THR A 7 3.83 -2.65 15.64
C THR A 7 4.78 -2.65 14.45
N LEU A 8 4.26 -2.69 13.22
CA LEU A 8 5.08 -2.70 12.02
C LEU A 8 5.82 -1.36 11.83
N PRO A 9 7.09 -1.39 11.39
CA PRO A 9 7.84 -0.18 11.09
C PRO A 9 7.13 0.66 10.02
N ALA A 10 6.98 1.95 10.30
CA ALA A 10 6.33 2.91 9.41
C ALA A 10 7.23 3.27 8.22
N SER A 11 6.66 3.30 7.02
CA SER A 11 7.38 3.74 5.83
C SER A 11 7.70 5.23 5.89
N ARG A 12 8.98 5.56 5.70
CA ARG A 12 9.46 6.95 5.69
C ARG A 12 9.52 7.47 4.26
N MET A 13 8.92 8.63 4.04
CA MET A 13 9.07 9.34 2.77
C MET A 13 10.55 9.63 2.47
N ILE A 14 10.92 9.54 1.20
CA ILE A 14 12.24 9.94 0.70
C ILE A 14 12.24 11.44 0.44
N TYR A 15 13.30 12.14 0.85
CA TYR A 15 13.43 13.56 0.58
C TYR A 15 13.64 13.81 -0.93
N PRO A 16 12.80 14.62 -1.59
CA PRO A 16 12.86 14.76 -3.04
C PRO A 16 13.94 15.73 -3.52
N ALA A 17 14.47 15.45 -4.71
CA ALA A 17 15.44 16.32 -5.37
C ALA A 17 14.82 17.64 -5.85
N SER A 18 13.60 17.58 -6.42
CA SER A 18 12.87 18.71 -7.01
C SER A 18 12.35 19.69 -5.95
N PHE A 19 12.46 20.99 -6.22
CA PHE A 19 11.99 22.04 -5.31
C PHE A 19 10.47 21.96 -5.04
N ILE A 20 9.68 21.75 -6.08
CA ILE A 20 8.21 21.64 -5.96
C ILE A 20 7.84 20.46 -5.05
N ASP A 21 8.54 19.34 -5.21
CA ASP A 21 8.27 18.15 -4.42
C ASP A 21 8.75 18.31 -2.96
N ARG A 22 9.77 19.15 -2.69
CA ARG A 22 10.17 19.47 -1.30
C ARG A 22 9.05 20.16 -0.54
N THR A 23 8.31 21.06 -1.18
CA THR A 23 7.12 21.68 -0.58
C THR A 23 6.07 20.64 -0.25
N LYS A 24 5.80 19.70 -1.17
CA LYS A 24 4.90 18.56 -0.91
C LYS A 24 5.41 17.71 0.25
N TYR A 25 6.69 17.37 0.27
CA TYR A 25 7.31 16.58 1.35
C TYR A 25 7.08 17.22 2.72
N VAL A 26 7.27 18.53 2.85
CA VAL A 26 6.99 19.24 4.12
C VAL A 26 5.52 19.16 4.50
N PHE A 27 4.61 19.41 3.55
CA PHE A 27 3.18 19.26 3.77
C PHE A 27 2.81 17.85 4.26
N TRP A 28 3.27 16.82 3.56
CA TRP A 28 2.98 15.43 3.90
C TRP A 28 3.58 15.03 5.25
N ARG A 29 4.78 15.52 5.59
CA ARG A 29 5.38 15.26 6.91
C ARG A 29 4.52 15.77 8.06
N LEU A 30 3.84 16.89 7.85
CA LEU A 30 2.91 17.47 8.83
C LEU A 30 1.56 16.74 8.81
N TYR A 31 1.08 16.32 7.64
CA TYR A 31 -0.25 15.73 7.48
C TYR A 31 -0.32 14.24 7.82
N THR A 32 0.68 13.43 7.49
CA THR A 32 0.67 11.96 7.65
C THR A 32 0.25 11.48 9.04
N PRO A 33 0.71 12.07 10.17
CA PRO A 33 0.26 11.65 11.50
C PRO A 33 -1.25 11.80 11.73
N PHE A 34 -1.89 12.74 11.04
CA PHE A 34 -3.32 13.02 11.18
C PHE A 34 -4.19 12.30 10.13
N HIS A 35 -3.58 11.75 9.06
CA HIS A 35 -4.30 11.11 7.96
C HIS A 35 -5.32 10.05 8.43
N PRO A 36 -5.01 9.12 9.36
CA PRO A 36 -5.99 8.14 9.81
C PRO A 36 -7.26 8.77 10.38
N LEU A 37 -7.11 9.79 11.24
CA LEU A 37 -8.22 10.54 11.81
C LEU A 37 -9.01 11.29 10.72
N VAL A 38 -8.31 11.98 9.82
CA VAL A 38 -8.95 12.72 8.72
C VAL A 38 -9.75 11.78 7.82
N ARG A 39 -9.21 10.59 7.51
CA ARG A 39 -9.87 9.56 6.71
C ARG A 39 -11.13 9.03 7.42
N GLU A 40 -11.04 8.69 8.70
CA GLU A 40 -12.18 8.21 9.50
C GLU A 40 -13.30 9.24 9.59
N VAL A 41 -12.96 10.51 9.86
CA VAL A 41 -13.93 11.60 9.87
C VAL A 41 -14.57 11.76 8.48
N SER A 42 -13.76 11.76 7.41
CA SER A 42 -14.25 11.91 6.04
C SER A 42 -15.20 10.78 5.61
N LEU A 43 -14.94 9.54 6.05
CA LEU A 43 -15.85 8.41 5.87
C LEU A 43 -17.14 8.60 6.67
N LYS A 44 -17.03 9.01 7.94
CA LYS A 44 -18.19 9.20 8.83
C LYS A 44 -19.14 10.30 8.35
N VAL A 45 -18.62 11.39 7.81
CA VAL A 45 -19.43 12.51 7.29
C VAL A 45 -19.82 12.34 5.82
N GLY A 46 -19.41 11.24 5.18
CA GLY A 46 -19.78 10.93 3.79
C GLY A 46 -19.07 11.77 2.72
N ILE A 47 -18.00 12.48 3.07
CA ILE A 47 -17.12 13.15 2.08
C ILE A 47 -16.50 12.11 1.16
N VAL A 48 -16.11 10.96 1.72
CA VAL A 48 -15.73 9.78 0.96
C VAL A 48 -16.60 8.60 1.34
N SER A 49 -16.91 7.76 0.37
CA SER A 49 -17.80 6.61 0.55
C SER A 49 -17.10 5.32 0.13
N MET A 50 -17.04 4.36 1.04
CA MET A 50 -16.54 3.02 0.75
C MET A 50 -17.42 2.33 -0.30
N SER A 51 -18.74 2.50 -0.23
CA SER A 51 -19.67 1.96 -1.23
C SER A 51 -19.41 2.52 -2.63
N ARG A 52 -19.18 3.84 -2.75
CA ARG A 52 -18.80 4.45 -4.05
C ARG A 52 -17.43 4.00 -4.53
N LYS A 53 -16.48 3.77 -3.62
CA LYS A 53 -15.18 3.18 -3.95
C LYS A 53 -15.37 1.79 -4.53
N ILE A 54 -16.14 0.94 -3.87
CA ILE A 54 -16.44 -0.44 -4.30
C ILE A 54 -17.15 -0.43 -5.66
N GLU A 55 -18.16 0.43 -5.84
CA GLU A 55 -18.88 0.56 -7.11
C GLU A 55 -17.94 0.94 -8.26
N ARG A 56 -16.96 1.80 -7.99
CA ARG A 56 -16.08 2.35 -9.02
C ARG A 56 -14.87 1.47 -9.35
N TRP A 57 -14.26 0.84 -8.34
CA TRP A 57 -12.98 0.14 -8.47
C TRP A 57 -12.99 -1.29 -7.91
N GLY A 58 -14.12 -1.73 -7.35
CA GLY A 58 -14.24 -3.02 -6.66
C GLY A 58 -13.76 -3.01 -5.21
N ALA A 59 -14.00 -4.12 -4.53
CA ALA A 59 -13.64 -4.29 -3.12
C ALA A 59 -12.11 -4.35 -2.90
N ARG A 60 -11.37 -4.86 -3.89
CA ARG A 60 -9.91 -5.04 -3.87
C ARG A 60 -9.29 -4.58 -5.20
N GLN A 61 -8.09 -4.01 -5.15
CA GLN A 61 -7.35 -3.58 -6.35
C GLN A 61 -6.98 -4.74 -7.28
N GLN A 62 -6.85 -4.49 -8.59
CA GLN A 62 -6.84 -5.53 -9.64
C GLN A 62 -5.52 -6.31 -9.86
N TYR A 63 -4.58 -6.30 -8.91
CA TYR A 63 -3.23 -6.85 -9.11
C TYR A 63 -2.95 -8.09 -8.28
N LEU A 64 -3.64 -9.20 -8.59
CA LEU A 64 -3.46 -10.46 -7.86
C LEU A 64 -2.09 -11.09 -8.16
N LEU A 65 -1.26 -11.19 -7.12
CA LEU A 65 0.04 -11.83 -7.24
C LEU A 65 -0.05 -13.33 -6.99
N GLY A 66 -0.82 -13.73 -5.98
CA GLY A 66 -1.02 -15.12 -5.60
C GLY A 66 -1.58 -15.25 -4.19
N THR A 67 -1.54 -16.45 -3.65
CA THR A 67 -1.84 -16.73 -2.25
C THR A 67 -0.57 -17.15 -1.52
N ILE A 68 -0.55 -16.97 -0.19
CA ILE A 68 0.55 -17.42 0.66
C ILE A 68 0.76 -18.93 0.48
N ALA A 69 2.01 -19.35 0.36
CA ALA A 69 2.38 -20.75 0.18
C ALA A 69 1.91 -21.62 1.38
N PRO A 70 1.54 -22.90 1.17
CA PRO A 70 1.23 -23.80 2.28
C PRO A 70 2.39 -23.89 3.28
N GLY A 71 2.10 -23.68 4.56
CA GLY A 71 3.11 -23.70 5.63
C GLY A 71 3.75 -22.34 5.94
N GLU A 72 3.47 -21.29 5.15
CA GLU A 72 3.84 -19.91 5.48
C GLU A 72 2.69 -19.21 6.22
N SER A 73 3.02 -18.29 7.12
CA SER A 73 2.04 -17.41 7.79
C SER A 73 2.09 -15.98 7.23
N ILE A 74 1.02 -15.21 7.44
CA ILE A 74 0.98 -13.78 7.07
C ILE A 74 2.14 -13.04 7.75
N GLU A 75 2.41 -13.34 9.02
CA GLU A 75 3.48 -12.74 9.79
C GLU A 75 4.85 -13.04 9.19
N SER A 76 5.14 -14.29 8.83
CA SER A 76 6.39 -14.69 8.16
C SER A 76 6.60 -13.95 6.84
N VAL A 77 5.54 -13.79 6.04
CA VAL A 77 5.61 -13.05 4.78
C VAL A 77 5.87 -11.56 5.02
N VAL A 78 5.18 -10.94 5.98
CA VAL A 78 5.39 -9.54 6.35
C VAL A 78 6.80 -9.31 6.88
N GLU A 79 7.30 -10.18 7.77
CA GLU A 79 8.66 -10.09 8.31
C GLU A 79 9.70 -10.16 7.20
N HIS A 80 9.54 -11.08 6.24
CA HIS A 80 10.40 -11.16 5.06
C HIS A 80 10.37 -9.88 4.23
N LEU A 81 9.19 -9.32 3.97
CA LEU A 81 9.05 -8.07 3.25
C LEU A 81 9.70 -6.90 4.01
N VAL A 82 9.56 -6.85 5.33
CA VAL A 82 10.23 -5.85 6.19
C VAL A 82 11.74 -5.98 6.11
N GLN A 83 12.30 -7.19 6.10
CA GLN A 83 13.72 -7.43 5.89
C GLN A 83 14.20 -6.98 4.50
N LYS A 84 13.31 -6.96 3.51
CA LYS A 84 13.57 -6.41 2.16
C LYS A 84 13.35 -4.89 2.05
N GLY A 85 13.02 -4.22 3.15
CA GLY A 85 12.84 -2.76 3.21
C GLY A 85 11.42 -2.29 2.89
N PHE A 86 10.44 -3.20 2.87
CA PHE A 86 9.03 -2.80 2.80
C PHE A 86 8.53 -2.42 4.19
N TYR A 87 7.78 -1.33 4.27
CA TYR A 87 7.35 -0.76 5.53
C TYR A 87 5.87 -0.37 5.46
N ASN A 88 5.21 -0.30 6.62
CA ASN A 88 3.77 -0.08 6.68
C ASN A 88 3.38 1.30 6.13
N HIS A 89 2.34 1.33 5.29
CA HIS A 89 1.87 2.52 4.61
C HIS A 89 0.52 2.97 5.18
N PHE A 90 0.55 4.00 6.03
CA PHE A 90 -0.64 4.52 6.71
C PHE A 90 -1.48 5.51 5.87
N VAL A 91 -0.92 6.00 4.75
CA VAL A 91 -1.57 6.95 3.84
C VAL A 91 -2.11 6.20 2.62
N ALA A 92 -2.87 5.13 2.87
CA ALA A 92 -3.50 4.32 1.83
C ALA A 92 -4.99 4.07 2.13
N TRP A 93 -5.74 3.73 1.07
CA TRP A 93 -7.08 3.17 1.20
C TRP A 93 -7.00 1.74 1.72
N GLU A 94 -7.75 1.45 2.78
CA GLU A 94 -7.89 0.08 3.28
C GLU A 94 -8.89 -0.67 2.40
N ASP A 95 -8.45 -1.77 1.80
CA ASP A 95 -9.34 -2.69 1.09
C ASP A 95 -10.04 -3.64 2.07
N GLU A 96 -11.15 -4.23 1.61
CA GLU A 96 -11.92 -5.16 2.45
C GLU A 96 -11.11 -6.44 2.74
N GLY A 97 -10.83 -6.65 4.02
CA GLY A 97 -10.06 -7.79 4.50
C GLY A 97 -8.54 -7.59 4.45
N GLU A 98 -8.07 -6.39 4.17
CA GLU A 98 -6.64 -6.04 4.25
C GLU A 98 -6.13 -6.18 5.69
N VAL A 99 -5.02 -6.90 5.84
CA VAL A 99 -4.34 -7.12 7.13
C VAL A 99 -3.04 -6.33 7.19
N ALA A 100 -2.31 -6.23 6.08
CA ALA A 100 -1.07 -5.47 5.98
C ALA A 100 -0.98 -4.70 4.65
N SER A 101 -0.46 -3.47 4.72
CA SER A 101 -0.29 -2.56 3.59
C SER A 101 1.16 -2.07 3.58
N LEU A 102 2.02 -2.72 2.81
CA LEU A 102 3.46 -2.50 2.86
C LEU A 102 3.93 -1.81 1.59
N ARG A 103 4.76 -0.78 1.72
CA ARG A 103 5.39 -0.12 0.57
C ARG A 103 6.90 -0.11 0.65
N TYR A 104 7.53 -0.19 -0.51
CA TYR A 104 8.93 0.13 -0.74
C TYR A 104 9.03 1.35 -1.64
N LEU A 105 9.87 2.31 -1.26
CA LEU A 105 10.06 3.58 -1.96
C LEU A 105 11.45 3.58 -2.62
N PRO A 106 11.55 3.44 -3.95
CA PRO A 106 12.80 3.68 -4.66
C PRO A 106 13.13 5.18 -4.73
N ASP A 107 12.10 6.04 -4.80
CA ASP A 107 12.22 7.49 -4.79
C ASP A 107 10.97 8.16 -4.16
N PHE A 108 10.86 9.49 -4.25
CA PHE A 108 9.69 10.22 -3.73
C PHE A 108 8.45 10.08 -4.62
N LYS A 109 8.61 9.77 -5.90
CA LYS A 109 7.55 9.81 -6.91
C LYS A 109 6.84 8.48 -7.05
N TYR A 110 7.55 7.38 -6.90
CA TYR A 110 7.06 6.03 -7.14
C TYR A 110 7.17 5.14 -5.91
N GLN A 111 6.30 4.14 -5.84
CA GLN A 111 6.31 3.12 -4.81
C GLN A 111 5.96 1.75 -5.38
N TYR A 112 6.57 0.73 -4.79
CA TYR A 112 6.07 -0.64 -4.87
C TYR A 112 5.13 -0.85 -3.69
N HIS A 113 3.85 -1.13 -3.95
CA HIS A 113 2.84 -1.36 -2.92
C HIS A 113 2.45 -2.84 -2.91
N ILE A 114 2.41 -3.45 -1.73
CA ILE A 114 1.97 -4.82 -1.50
C ILE A 114 0.89 -4.80 -0.42
N ARG A 115 -0.23 -5.45 -0.69
CA ARG A 115 -1.33 -5.68 0.25
C ARG A 115 -1.49 -7.15 0.51
N ILE A 116 -1.66 -7.50 1.78
CA ILE A 116 -1.88 -8.88 2.22
C ILE A 116 -3.24 -8.94 2.91
N PHE A 117 -4.04 -9.92 2.51
CA PHE A 117 -5.41 -10.09 2.95
C PHE A 117 -5.54 -11.24 3.94
N LYS A 118 -6.63 -11.21 4.72
CA LYS A 118 -6.96 -12.19 5.76
C LYS A 118 -7.16 -13.62 5.26
N ASP A 119 -7.48 -13.77 3.97
CA ASP A 119 -7.60 -15.06 3.27
C ASP A 119 -6.26 -15.55 2.69
N GLY A 120 -5.17 -14.82 2.93
CA GLY A 120 -3.85 -15.14 2.40
C GLY A 120 -3.64 -14.69 0.97
N GLU A 121 -4.57 -13.96 0.34
CA GLU A 121 -4.29 -13.30 -0.94
C GLU A 121 -3.22 -12.22 -0.77
N ILE A 122 -2.33 -12.15 -1.75
CA ILE A 122 -1.33 -11.09 -1.87
C ILE A 122 -1.56 -10.37 -3.19
N ARG A 123 -1.69 -9.05 -3.11
CA ARG A 123 -1.83 -8.17 -4.27
C ARG A 123 -0.71 -7.16 -4.25
N ALA A 124 -0.16 -6.85 -5.42
CA ALA A 124 1.00 -5.97 -5.50
C ALA A 124 1.01 -5.19 -6.80
N HIS A 125 1.34 -3.91 -6.74
CA HIS A 125 1.45 -3.05 -7.90
C HIS A 125 2.48 -1.95 -7.68
N TYR A 126 3.01 -1.44 -8.77
CA TYR A 126 3.90 -0.29 -8.79
C TYR A 126 3.09 0.95 -9.20
N GLU A 127 3.19 2.02 -8.41
CA GLU A 127 2.36 3.20 -8.62
C GLU A 127 3.06 4.51 -8.26
N TYR A 128 2.41 5.63 -8.60
CA TYR A 128 2.76 6.92 -8.01
C TYR A 128 2.49 6.92 -6.50
N THR A 129 3.39 7.55 -5.76
CA THR A 129 3.16 7.85 -4.35
C THR A 129 1.98 8.80 -4.20
N PRO A 130 1.13 8.63 -3.16
CA PRO A 130 0.12 9.63 -2.83
C PRO A 130 0.76 10.99 -2.54
N GLU A 131 2.01 11.00 -2.09
CA GLU A 131 2.71 12.23 -1.73
C GLU A 131 3.13 13.08 -2.92
N CYS A 132 3.47 12.45 -4.04
CA CYS A 132 3.85 13.17 -5.26
C CYS A 132 2.62 13.54 -6.11
N HIS A 133 1.66 12.61 -6.26
CA HIS A 133 0.46 12.78 -7.10
C HIS A 133 -0.81 12.24 -6.45
N PRO A 134 -1.39 12.94 -5.45
CA PRO A 134 -2.52 12.42 -4.66
C PRO A 134 -3.77 12.17 -5.50
N ILE A 135 -4.05 13.02 -6.49
CA ILE A 135 -5.24 12.88 -7.36
C ILE A 135 -5.09 11.66 -8.29
N TYR A 136 -3.91 11.46 -8.88
CA TYR A 136 -3.68 10.31 -9.76
C TYR A 136 -3.63 9.00 -8.98
N HIS A 137 -3.05 9.01 -7.79
CA HIS A 137 -3.10 7.89 -6.86
C HIS A 137 -4.55 7.57 -6.46
N TYR A 138 -5.36 8.57 -6.12
CA TYR A 138 -6.77 8.38 -5.75
C TYR A 138 -7.63 7.81 -6.88
N TYR A 139 -7.41 8.23 -8.12
CA TYR A 139 -8.21 7.78 -9.27
C TYR A 139 -7.64 6.57 -10.00
N GLU A 140 -6.57 5.97 -9.48
CA GLU A 140 -5.83 4.88 -10.12
C GLU A 140 -5.38 5.24 -11.56
N ARG A 141 -4.91 6.47 -11.78
CA ARG A 141 -4.58 7.00 -13.12
C ARG A 141 -3.08 7.09 -13.37
N GLY A 142 -2.68 6.77 -14.60
CA GLY A 142 -1.40 7.14 -15.19
C GLY A 142 -0.25 6.15 -15.01
N CYS A 143 0.02 5.70 -13.78
CA CYS A 143 1.10 4.74 -13.50
C CYS A 143 0.62 3.78 -12.42
N PHE A 144 -0.04 2.71 -12.85
CA PHE A 144 -0.29 1.51 -12.06
C PHE A 144 0.19 0.35 -12.93
N GLU A 145 1.25 -0.29 -12.51
CA GLU A 145 1.93 -1.35 -13.25
C GLU A 145 1.97 -2.62 -12.40
N ASP A 146 1.66 -3.76 -13.00
CA ASP A 146 1.66 -5.06 -12.28
C ASP A 146 3.07 -5.42 -11.78
N ARG A 147 4.12 -5.19 -12.60
CA ARG A 147 5.53 -5.56 -12.33
C ARG A 147 5.70 -6.92 -11.65
N ARG A 148 4.82 -7.87 -12.03
CA ARG A 148 4.67 -9.18 -11.37
C ARG A 148 5.99 -9.90 -11.17
N GLU A 149 6.82 -9.96 -12.20
CA GLU A 149 8.11 -10.65 -12.15
C GLU A 149 9.05 -10.09 -11.09
N GLU A 150 9.05 -8.77 -10.87
CA GLU A 150 9.86 -8.12 -9.83
C GLU A 150 9.34 -8.50 -8.44
N PHE A 151 8.02 -8.47 -8.25
CA PHE A 151 7.41 -8.87 -6.98
C PHE A 151 7.64 -10.36 -6.66
N LEU A 152 7.56 -11.24 -7.67
CA LEU A 152 7.85 -12.66 -7.50
C LEU A 152 9.31 -12.89 -7.08
N LYS A 153 10.26 -12.15 -7.64
CA LYS A 153 11.68 -12.19 -7.23
C LYS A 153 11.87 -11.73 -5.78
N ILE A 154 11.13 -10.71 -5.33
CA ILE A 154 11.18 -10.19 -3.96
C ILE A 154 10.60 -11.22 -2.96
N LEU A 155 9.46 -11.84 -3.30
CA LEU A 155 8.78 -12.79 -2.42
C LEU A 155 9.43 -14.18 -2.38
N GLY A 156 10.29 -14.52 -3.34
CA GLY A 156 11.23 -15.63 -3.20
C GLY A 156 10.62 -16.99 -2.88
N GLY A 157 9.48 -17.33 -3.51
CA GLY A 157 8.82 -18.63 -3.31
C GLY A 157 7.81 -18.68 -2.16
N LYS A 158 7.56 -17.57 -1.46
CA LYS A 158 6.51 -17.47 -0.41
C LYS A 158 5.07 -17.49 -0.92
N LEU A 159 4.88 -17.69 -2.23
CA LEU A 159 3.58 -17.75 -2.87
C LEU A 159 3.31 -19.16 -3.37
N ALA A 160 2.06 -19.59 -3.23
CA ALA A 160 1.56 -20.74 -3.96
C ALA A 160 1.51 -20.42 -5.46
N PRO A 161 1.76 -21.41 -6.34
CA PRO A 161 1.50 -21.26 -7.77
C PRO A 161 0.04 -20.85 -8.00
N LEU A 162 -0.19 -19.88 -8.88
CA LEU A 162 -1.55 -19.61 -9.37
C LEU A 162 -1.97 -20.83 -10.20
N THR A 163 -2.95 -21.59 -9.69
CA THR A 163 -3.65 -22.64 -10.44
C THR A 163 -4.67 -22.05 -11.40
#